data_AF-A0A933FXU5-F1
#
_entry.id   AF-A0A933FXU5-F1
#
_cell.length_a   1.000
_cell.length_b   1.000
_cell.length_c   1.000
_cell.angle_alpha   90.00
_cell.angle_beta   90.00
_cell.angle_gamma   90.00
#
_symmetry.space_group_name_H-M   'P 1'
#
loop_
_entity.id
_entity.type
_entity.pdbx_description
1 polymer ?
#
loop_
_entity_poly.entity_id
_entity_poly.type
_entity_poly.pdbx_seq_one_letter_code
_entity_poly.pdbx_strand_id
1 'polypeptide(L)'
;MTNGKVCFICGSPAPEISRESNTDCYCVRCLVCGEYVITHEAAEFQQWNYPHERACVSAFIRERMVREAEPHFLFLNETEAEKLRPTRFTISINRILKEHPLGSIAERLDRTVLNFSYLSKYPGYEFKFKDTDYPLTYAENSDASLFLLKQLASDELIEPFHILPGMVRLTSNGWNRIAELERGHLGRENRQVFVAMSFAPEMDKVWEDGFRPGIKDAGFEAFRVDMCERNEKICDVIISEIRRSKFLVADFTLHRQGVYFEAGMMLGLGRPVIYTCRKDELDKAHFDTRQYNHISWETPEELRLKLKRRIEATIII
;
A
#
# COMPACT_ATOMS: atom_id res chain seq x y z
N MET A 1 38.82 -15.19 19.62
CA MET A 1 38.06 -15.66 18.44
C MET A 1 36.59 -15.55 18.80
N THR A 2 35.95 -14.45 18.39
CA THR A 2 34.52 -14.24 18.60
C THR A 2 33.78 -15.29 17.78
N ASN A 3 33.07 -16.22 18.44
CA ASN A 3 32.10 -17.09 17.77
C ASN A 3 31.09 -16.15 17.09
N GLY A 4 31.27 -15.94 15.77
CA GLY A 4 30.60 -14.88 15.04
C GLY A 4 29.12 -15.16 14.95
N LYS A 5 28.32 -14.53 15.81
CA LYS A 5 26.87 -14.49 15.64
C LYS A 5 26.58 -13.86 14.27
N VAL A 6 25.52 -14.32 13.61
CA VAL A 6 24.98 -13.76 12.37
C VAL A 6 23.59 -13.20 12.63
N CYS A 7 23.17 -12.21 11.85
CA CYS A 7 21.81 -11.68 11.95
C CYS A 7 20.80 -12.76 11.59
N PHE A 8 19.78 -12.98 12.41
CA PHE A 8 18.76 -14.01 12.17
C PHE A 8 18.04 -13.84 10.82
N ILE A 9 17.86 -12.59 10.38
CA ILE A 9 17.12 -12.26 9.14
C ILE A 9 18.06 -12.24 7.94
N CYS A 10 18.94 -11.24 7.83
CA CYS A 10 19.79 -11.09 6.63
C CYS A 10 21.09 -11.91 6.65
N GLY A 11 21.47 -12.50 7.79
CA GLY A 11 22.72 -13.27 7.93
C GLY A 11 24.00 -12.45 7.88
N SER A 12 23.92 -11.12 7.88
CA SER A 12 25.09 -10.26 8.01
C SER A 12 25.91 -10.68 9.25
N PRO A 13 27.25 -10.73 9.16
CA PRO A 13 28.09 -11.07 10.29
C PRO A 13 28.06 -9.97 11.36
N ALA A 14 28.42 -10.35 12.58
CA ALA A 14 28.66 -9.47 13.73
C ALA A 14 27.51 -8.50 14.09
N PRO A 15 26.24 -8.93 14.15
CA PRO A 15 25.21 -8.14 14.80
C PRO A 15 25.45 -8.07 16.31
N GLU A 16 24.97 -7.01 16.94
CA GLU A 16 24.82 -6.98 18.39
C GLU A 16 23.52 -7.70 18.75
N ILE A 17 23.61 -8.79 19.51
CA ILE A 17 22.45 -9.58 19.94
C ILE A 17 22.47 -9.72 21.45
N SER A 18 21.45 -9.15 22.10
CA SER A 18 21.18 -9.30 23.54
C SER A 18 19.85 -10.02 23.77
N ARG A 19 19.82 -10.94 24.74
CA ARG A 19 18.58 -11.57 25.18
C ARG A 19 17.95 -10.72 26.28
N GLU A 20 16.64 -10.51 26.22
CA GLU A 20 15.91 -9.84 27.31
C GLU A 20 15.75 -10.78 28.51
N SER A 21 15.99 -10.29 29.73
CA SER A 21 16.13 -11.12 30.93
C SER A 21 14.85 -11.87 31.34
N ASN A 22 13.68 -11.43 30.87
CA ASN A 22 12.35 -11.93 31.27
C ASN A 22 11.44 -12.31 30.10
N THR A 23 11.94 -12.31 28.86
CA THR A 23 11.17 -12.66 27.66
C THR A 23 12.00 -13.61 26.81
N ASP A 24 11.35 -14.46 26.00
CA ASP A 24 12.05 -15.34 25.05
C ASP A 24 12.35 -14.61 23.74
N CYS A 25 12.90 -13.39 23.87
CA CYS A 25 13.15 -12.46 22.78
C CYS A 25 14.63 -12.07 22.71
N TYR A 26 15.07 -11.79 21.49
CA TYR A 26 16.37 -11.26 21.16
C TYR A 26 16.22 -9.84 20.62
N CYS A 27 16.92 -8.88 21.23
CA CYS A 27 17.12 -7.57 20.63
C CYS A 27 18.34 -7.63 19.72
N VAL A 28 18.17 -7.22 18.47
CA VAL A 28 19.19 -7.31 17.43
C VAL A 28 19.46 -5.94 16.84
N ARG A 29 20.74 -5.56 16.77
CA ARG A 29 21.21 -4.43 15.97
C ARG A 29 22.10 -4.93 14.84
N CYS A 30 21.62 -4.78 13.62
CA CYS A 30 22.28 -5.23 12.41
C CYS A 30 22.55 -4.06 11.47
N LEU A 31 23.73 -4.03 10.83
CA LEU A 31 24.06 -2.98 9.85
C LEU A 31 23.17 -2.99 8.60
N VAL A 32 22.52 -4.12 8.31
CA VAL A 32 21.67 -4.32 7.12
C VAL A 32 20.18 -4.24 7.50
N CYS A 33 19.71 -5.09 8.42
CA CYS A 33 18.30 -5.08 8.84
C CYS A 33 17.95 -3.89 9.73
N GLY A 34 18.94 -3.25 10.36
CA GLY A 34 18.77 -2.25 11.43
C GLY A 34 18.38 -2.87 12.76
N GLU A 35 17.58 -2.16 13.56
CA GLU A 35 17.21 -2.55 14.91
C GLU A 35 15.83 -3.23 14.95
N TYR A 36 15.76 -4.40 15.58
CA TYR A 36 14.51 -5.14 15.75
C TYR A 36 14.56 -6.06 16.97
N VAL A 37 13.38 -6.47 17.44
CA VAL A 37 13.21 -7.48 18.48
C VAL A 37 12.57 -8.70 17.83
N ILE A 38 13.05 -9.91 18.12
CA ILE A 38 12.53 -11.16 17.54
C ILE A 38 12.37 -12.24 18.61
N THR A 39 11.29 -13.02 18.58
CA THR A 39 11.15 -14.18 19.47
C THR A 39 12.13 -15.30 19.11
N HIS A 40 12.43 -16.20 20.04
CA HIS A 40 13.28 -17.36 19.78
C HIS A 40 12.76 -18.23 18.63
N GLU A 41 11.47 -18.54 18.64
CA GLU A 41 10.83 -19.31 17.57
C GLU A 41 10.97 -18.63 16.20
N ALA A 42 10.73 -17.32 16.14
CA ALA A 42 10.90 -16.55 14.91
C ALA A 42 12.37 -16.47 14.45
N ALA A 43 13.33 -16.46 15.39
CA ALA A 43 14.75 -16.50 15.07
C ALA A 43 15.19 -17.84 14.45
N GLU A 44 14.53 -18.94 14.80
CA GLU A 44 14.77 -20.29 14.25
C GLU A 44 13.93 -20.61 13.00
N PHE A 45 13.25 -19.61 12.43
CA PHE A 45 12.33 -19.81 11.33
C PHE A 45 13.02 -20.39 10.08
N GLN A 46 12.51 -21.53 9.59
CA GLN A 46 13.15 -22.28 8.50
C GLN A 46 13.23 -21.49 7.18
N GLN A 47 12.36 -20.50 6.96
CA GLN A 47 12.37 -19.72 5.72
C GLN A 47 13.56 -18.75 5.65
N TRP A 48 14.33 -18.56 6.72
CA TRP A 48 15.60 -17.83 6.65
C TRP A 48 16.64 -18.50 5.74
N ASN A 49 16.39 -19.72 5.27
CA ASN A 49 17.20 -20.37 4.24
C ASN A 49 16.98 -19.80 2.83
N TYR A 50 15.90 -19.03 2.60
CA TYR A 50 15.56 -18.51 1.29
C TYR A 50 15.88 -17.00 1.19
N PRO A 51 16.74 -16.57 0.24
CA PRO A 51 17.18 -15.18 0.14
C PRO A 51 16.05 -14.15 -0.04
N HIS A 52 14.97 -14.53 -0.73
CA HIS A 52 13.87 -13.61 -1.05
C HIS A 52 13.07 -13.23 0.20
N GLU A 53 12.75 -14.18 1.07
CA GLU A 53 12.00 -14.01 2.31
C GLU A 53 12.79 -13.15 3.30
N ARG A 54 14.11 -13.39 3.39
CA ARG A 54 15.03 -12.57 4.19
C ARG A 54 15.02 -11.12 3.73
N ALA A 55 15.11 -10.91 2.42
CA ALA A 55 15.10 -9.59 1.81
C ALA A 55 13.77 -8.87 2.05
N CYS A 56 12.65 -9.59 1.91
CA CYS A 56 11.30 -9.09 2.17
C CYS A 56 11.17 -8.54 3.60
N VAL A 57 11.54 -9.35 4.61
CA VAL A 57 11.44 -8.94 6.01
C VAL A 57 12.46 -7.85 6.33
N SER A 58 13.70 -7.95 5.84
CA SER A 58 14.73 -6.93 6.05
C SER A 58 14.33 -5.58 5.45
N ALA A 59 13.71 -5.57 4.26
CA ALA A 59 13.24 -4.36 3.60
C ALA A 59 12.08 -3.73 4.38
N PHE A 60 11.12 -4.54 4.83
CA PHE A 60 10.01 -4.08 5.65
C PHE A 60 10.48 -3.37 6.94
N ILE A 61 11.41 -3.99 7.67
CA ILE A 61 11.97 -3.41 8.90
C ILE A 61 12.69 -2.09 8.60
N ARG A 62 13.53 -2.06 7.56
CA ARG A 62 14.27 -0.86 7.16
C ARG A 62 13.36 0.28 6.72
N GLU A 63 12.33 -0.01 5.95
CA GLU A 63 11.31 0.97 5.56
C GLU A 63 10.64 1.58 6.79
N ARG A 64 10.14 0.74 7.71
CA ARG A 64 9.41 1.24 8.89
C ARG A 64 10.30 2.05 9.82
N MET A 65 11.56 1.67 10.03
CA MET A 65 12.47 2.47 10.86
C MET A 65 12.71 3.87 10.30
N VAL A 66 12.79 4.00 8.97
CA VAL A 66 12.97 5.30 8.33
C VAL A 66 11.71 6.16 8.44
N ARG A 67 10.51 5.56 8.54
CA ARG A 67 9.22 6.27 8.58
C ARG A 67 8.68 6.54 9.98
N GLU A 68 8.86 5.59 10.90
CA GLU A 68 8.19 5.57 12.22
C GLU A 68 9.17 5.64 13.40
N ALA A 69 10.48 5.51 13.15
CA ALA A 69 11.57 5.71 14.11
C ALA A 69 11.57 4.81 15.36
N GLU A 70 10.82 3.70 15.40
CA GLU A 70 10.86 2.71 16.49
C GLU A 70 11.16 1.27 16.02
N PRO A 71 11.92 0.47 16.81
CA PRO A 71 12.23 -0.92 16.49
C PRO A 71 10.99 -1.80 16.62
N HIS A 72 10.81 -2.72 15.66
CA HIS A 72 9.63 -3.57 15.58
C HIS A 72 9.80 -4.88 16.36
N PHE A 73 8.71 -5.35 16.96
CA PHE A 73 8.63 -6.64 17.64
C PHE A 73 8.11 -7.69 16.67
N LEU A 74 8.98 -8.62 16.28
CA LEU A 74 8.74 -9.67 15.31
C LEU A 74 8.45 -11.00 16.01
N PHE A 75 7.36 -11.62 15.59
CA PHE A 75 6.95 -12.95 16.04
C PHE A 75 6.49 -13.78 14.84
N LEU A 76 6.36 -15.08 15.01
CA LEU A 76 6.05 -15.94 13.88
C LEU A 76 4.58 -15.83 13.46
N ASN A 77 3.64 -16.01 14.40
CA ASN A 77 2.19 -16.09 14.14
C ASN A 77 1.33 -15.19 15.04
N GLU A 78 0.22 -14.66 14.53
CA GLU A 78 -0.65 -13.66 15.20
C GLU A 78 -1.16 -14.09 16.59
N THR A 79 -1.39 -15.38 16.79
CA THR A 79 -1.80 -15.98 18.07
C THR A 79 -0.79 -15.81 19.21
N GLU A 80 0.46 -15.49 18.91
CA GLU A 80 1.51 -15.27 19.92
C GLU A 80 1.63 -13.81 20.35
N ALA A 81 1.33 -12.89 19.44
CA ALA A 81 1.34 -11.46 19.70
C ALA A 81 0.32 -11.04 20.76
N GLU A 82 -0.82 -11.73 20.83
CA GLU A 82 -1.84 -11.48 21.84
C GLU A 82 -1.33 -11.76 23.27
N LYS A 83 -0.28 -12.59 23.44
CA LYS A 83 0.30 -12.94 24.74
C LYS A 83 1.40 -11.96 25.19
N LEU A 84 2.10 -11.35 24.24
CA LEU A 84 3.18 -10.38 24.47
C LEU A 84 2.61 -8.99 24.23
N ARG A 85 2.10 -8.35 25.30
CA ARG A 85 1.55 -6.97 25.40
C ARG A 85 1.36 -6.20 24.07
N PRO A 86 0.16 -5.64 23.78
CA PRO A 86 -0.05 -4.89 22.55
C PRO A 86 0.84 -3.63 22.54
N THR A 87 1.91 -3.66 21.74
CA THR A 87 2.61 -2.45 21.31
C THR A 87 2.20 -2.18 19.87
N ARG A 88 2.12 -0.91 19.49
CA ARG A 88 1.80 -0.47 18.13
C ARG A 88 2.75 -1.04 17.06
N PHE A 89 3.89 -1.59 17.47
CA PHE A 89 5.01 -2.01 16.63
C PHE A 89 5.21 -3.54 16.58
N THR A 90 4.19 -4.30 17.02
CA THR A 90 4.19 -5.77 17.00
C THR A 90 3.67 -6.27 15.65
N ILE A 91 4.47 -7.06 14.90
CA ILE A 91 4.07 -7.62 13.59
C ILE A 91 4.54 -9.07 13.35
N SER A 92 3.68 -9.86 12.69
CA SER A 92 3.96 -11.26 12.31
C SER A 92 4.85 -11.30 11.07
N ILE A 93 5.88 -12.17 11.09
CA ILE A 93 6.70 -12.47 9.91
C ILE A 93 5.83 -13.03 8.78
N ASN A 94 4.94 -13.98 9.07
CA ASN A 94 4.05 -14.56 8.07
C ASN A 94 3.12 -13.52 7.44
N ARG A 95 2.67 -12.54 8.22
CA ARG A 95 1.90 -11.41 7.69
C ARG A 95 2.75 -10.52 6.79
N ILE A 96 3.99 -10.20 7.16
CA ILE A 96 4.91 -9.43 6.30
C ILE A 96 5.09 -10.12 4.96
N LEU A 97 5.39 -11.41 4.96
CA LEU A 97 5.64 -12.18 3.74
C LEU A 97 4.41 -12.26 2.82
N LYS A 98 3.21 -12.31 3.42
CA LYS A 98 1.94 -12.39 2.69
C LYS A 98 1.48 -11.04 2.15
N GLU A 99 1.52 -9.98 2.96
CA GLU A 99 0.91 -8.68 2.67
C GLU A 99 1.90 -7.66 2.09
N HIS A 100 3.20 -7.85 2.33
CA HIS A 100 4.25 -6.93 1.90
C HIS A 100 5.38 -7.64 1.12
N PRO A 101 5.08 -8.41 0.06
CA PRO A 101 6.11 -9.02 -0.77
C PRO A 101 7.01 -7.95 -1.41
N LEU A 102 8.22 -8.34 -1.85
CA LEU A 102 9.16 -7.43 -2.53
C LEU A 102 8.53 -6.72 -3.74
N GLY A 103 7.61 -7.39 -4.43
CA GLY A 103 6.86 -6.80 -5.53
C GLY A 103 7.63 -6.80 -6.85
N SER A 104 7.02 -6.16 -7.86
CA SER A 104 7.66 -6.00 -9.18
C SER A 104 8.81 -4.98 -9.14
N ILE A 105 9.64 -4.95 -10.18
CA ILE A 105 10.72 -3.95 -10.30
C ILE A 105 10.17 -2.52 -10.21
N ALA A 106 9.05 -2.24 -10.90
CA ALA A 106 8.41 -0.92 -10.86
C ALA A 106 7.99 -0.53 -9.43
N GLU A 107 7.40 -1.47 -8.68
CA GLU A 107 7.01 -1.22 -7.30
C GLU A 107 8.20 -1.00 -6.38
N ARG A 108 9.31 -1.71 -6.61
CA ARG A 108 10.57 -1.56 -5.86
C ARG A 108 11.19 -0.19 -6.11
N LEU A 109 11.20 0.29 -7.36
CA LEU A 109 11.63 1.65 -7.71
C LEU A 109 10.79 2.70 -6.99
N ASP A 110 9.46 2.58 -7.04
CA ASP A 110 8.54 3.50 -6.37
C ASP A 110 8.75 3.54 -4.85
N ARG A 111 8.88 2.36 -4.20
CA ARG A 111 9.17 2.27 -2.77
C ARG A 111 10.53 2.86 -2.42
N THR A 112 11.53 2.68 -3.29
CA THR A 112 12.87 3.25 -3.08
C THR A 112 12.82 4.76 -3.02
N VAL A 113 12.16 5.40 -3.99
CA VAL A 113 12.05 6.87 -4.05
C VAL A 113 11.27 7.40 -2.85
N LEU A 114 10.20 6.71 -2.43
CA LEU A 114 9.48 7.03 -1.19
C LEU A 114 10.39 6.94 0.03
N ASN A 115 11.17 5.87 0.18
CA ASN A 115 12.08 5.73 1.31
C ASN A 115 13.17 6.81 1.32
N PHE A 116 13.63 7.24 0.14
CA PHE A 116 14.60 8.32 0.00
C PHE A 116 14.03 9.68 0.43
N SER A 117 12.71 9.89 0.32
CA SER A 117 12.07 11.13 0.76
C SER A 117 12.22 11.33 2.27
N TYR A 118 12.11 10.25 3.05
CA TYR A 118 12.28 10.26 4.51
C TYR A 118 13.75 10.37 4.95
N LEU A 119 14.70 9.99 4.10
CA LEU A 119 16.13 10.26 4.33
C LEU A 119 16.50 11.72 4.01
N SER A 120 15.68 12.39 3.20
CA SER A 120 15.89 13.77 2.77
C SER A 120 15.34 14.76 3.81
N LYS A 121 16.20 15.63 4.35
CA LYS A 121 15.77 16.64 5.35
C LYS A 121 15.04 17.85 4.75
N TYR A 122 15.35 18.16 3.49
CA TYR A 122 14.76 19.25 2.72
C TYR A 122 14.97 18.97 1.21
N PRO A 123 14.24 19.62 0.29
CA PRO A 123 14.46 19.44 -1.15
C PRO A 123 15.89 19.77 -1.55
N GLY A 124 16.55 18.83 -2.24
CA GLY A 124 17.96 18.96 -2.63
C GLY A 124 18.97 18.48 -1.57
N TYR A 125 18.52 17.99 -0.41
CA TYR A 125 19.41 17.40 0.59
C TYR A 125 20.14 16.17 0.05
N GLU A 126 21.44 16.13 0.27
CA GLU A 126 22.31 15.04 -0.10
C GLU A 126 22.49 14.10 1.09
N PHE A 127 22.32 12.80 0.87
CA PHE A 127 22.54 11.78 1.88
C PHE A 127 23.43 10.66 1.36
N LYS A 128 24.13 10.00 2.29
CA LYS A 128 25.01 8.87 1.99
C LYS A 128 24.21 7.58 2.01
N PHE A 129 24.17 6.86 0.89
CA PHE A 129 23.63 5.52 0.77
C PHE A 129 24.78 4.51 0.72
N LYS A 130 24.81 3.54 1.64
CA LYS A 130 25.90 2.53 1.76
C LYS A 130 25.47 1.21 1.12
N ASP A 131 26.43 0.32 0.86
CA ASP A 131 26.13 -1.05 0.41
C ASP A 131 25.19 -1.78 1.37
N THR A 132 25.30 -1.55 2.67
CA THR A 132 24.43 -2.17 3.69
C THR A 132 23.01 -1.60 3.73
N ASP A 133 22.74 -0.49 3.05
CA ASP A 133 21.41 0.14 2.98
C ASP A 133 20.51 -0.48 1.90
N TYR A 134 21.01 -1.48 1.16
CA TYR A 134 20.30 -2.16 0.07
C TYR A 134 18.84 -2.55 0.38
N PRO A 135 18.43 -2.94 1.62
CA PRO A 135 17.04 -3.29 1.87
C PRO A 135 16.06 -2.12 1.71
N LEU A 136 16.52 -0.86 1.82
CA LEU A 136 15.68 0.32 1.56
C LEU A 136 15.22 0.42 0.10
N THR A 137 15.89 -0.29 -0.81
CA THR A 137 15.49 -0.42 -2.21
C THR A 137 14.62 -1.65 -2.49
N TYR A 138 14.23 -2.37 -1.43
CA TYR A 138 13.58 -3.68 -1.55
C TYR A 138 14.40 -4.68 -2.35
N ALA A 139 15.73 -4.63 -2.20
CA ALA A 139 16.66 -5.54 -2.87
C ALA A 139 17.08 -6.72 -2.03
N GLU A 140 17.41 -7.80 -2.72
CA GLU A 140 17.91 -9.05 -2.16
C GLU A 140 19.35 -8.92 -1.67
N ASN A 141 20.12 -8.04 -2.30
CA ASN A 141 21.52 -7.78 -2.01
C ASN A 141 21.96 -6.42 -2.60
N SER A 142 23.23 -6.07 -2.38
CA SER A 142 23.85 -4.84 -2.88
C SER A 142 23.86 -4.74 -4.42
N ASP A 143 24.04 -5.85 -5.14
CA ASP A 143 24.10 -5.84 -6.61
C ASP A 143 22.73 -5.54 -7.23
N ALA A 144 21.68 -6.16 -6.71
CA ALA A 144 20.30 -5.88 -7.10
C ALA A 144 19.90 -4.43 -6.73
N SER A 145 20.34 -3.94 -5.57
CA SER A 145 20.14 -2.53 -5.20
C SER A 145 20.87 -1.60 -6.16
N LEU A 146 22.10 -1.91 -6.56
CA LEU A 146 22.86 -1.09 -7.51
C LEU A 146 22.16 -1.01 -8.86
N PHE A 147 21.56 -2.12 -9.32
CA PHE A 147 20.73 -2.14 -10.53
C PHE A 147 19.55 -1.16 -10.42
N LEU A 148 18.79 -1.20 -9.32
CA LEU A 148 17.65 -0.31 -9.10
C LEU A 148 18.07 1.16 -9.00
N LEU A 149 19.16 1.45 -8.30
CA LEU A 149 19.69 2.83 -8.19
C LEU A 149 20.14 3.38 -9.55
N LYS A 150 20.78 2.55 -10.39
CA LYS A 150 21.14 2.94 -11.75
C LYS A 150 19.91 3.25 -12.61
N GLN A 151 18.84 2.46 -12.46
CA GLN A 151 17.57 2.73 -13.15
C GLN A 151 16.96 4.07 -12.69
N LEU A 152 16.86 4.31 -11.38
CA LEU A 152 16.35 5.58 -10.85
C LEU A 152 17.16 6.80 -11.31
N ALA A 153 18.48 6.65 -11.43
CA ALA A 153 19.35 7.71 -11.94
C ALA A 153 19.12 7.94 -13.44
N SER A 154 18.93 6.87 -14.22
CA SER A 154 18.59 6.95 -15.65
C SER A 154 17.24 7.60 -15.90
N ASP A 155 16.27 7.39 -15.01
CA ASP A 155 14.94 8.00 -15.04
C ASP A 155 14.93 9.42 -14.45
N GLU A 156 16.12 9.96 -14.13
CA GLU A 156 16.33 11.27 -13.51
C GLU A 156 15.55 11.47 -12.20
N LEU A 157 15.19 10.40 -11.47
CA LEU A 157 14.49 10.50 -10.19
C LEU A 157 15.44 10.77 -9.02
N ILE A 158 16.68 10.31 -9.16
CA ILE A 158 17.78 10.57 -8.23
C ILE A 158 19.00 11.08 -8.99
N GLU A 159 19.87 11.79 -8.28
CA GLU A 159 21.15 12.27 -8.81
C GLU A 159 22.28 11.79 -7.89
N PRO A 160 23.16 10.91 -8.38
CA PRO A 160 24.38 10.54 -7.67
C PRO A 160 25.48 11.60 -7.88
N PHE A 161 26.22 11.92 -6.82
CA PHE A 161 27.35 12.86 -6.90
C PHE A 161 28.67 12.18 -7.30
N HIS A 162 28.73 10.84 -7.18
CA HIS A 162 29.88 10.00 -7.51
C HIS A 162 29.41 8.59 -7.93
N ILE A 163 30.23 7.56 -7.65
CA ILE A 163 29.90 6.15 -7.88
C ILE A 163 28.77 5.73 -6.92
N LEU A 164 27.83 4.95 -7.44
CA LEU A 164 26.78 4.29 -6.67
C LEU A 164 27.27 2.94 -6.13
N PRO A 165 26.88 2.56 -4.89
CA PRO A 165 26.20 3.39 -3.90
C PRO A 165 27.15 4.44 -3.28
N GLY A 166 26.61 5.60 -2.91
CA GLY A 166 27.41 6.74 -2.47
C GLY A 166 26.55 7.94 -2.05
N MET A 167 27.04 9.14 -2.27
CA MET A 167 26.27 10.37 -2.03
C MET A 167 25.22 10.53 -3.14
N VAL A 168 23.96 10.70 -2.74
CA VAL A 168 22.81 10.80 -3.64
C VAL A 168 21.80 11.84 -3.13
N ARG A 169 21.03 12.45 -4.03
CA ARG A 169 19.86 13.27 -3.71
C ARG A 169 18.66 12.92 -4.59
N LEU A 170 17.47 13.31 -4.13
CA LEU A 170 16.26 13.34 -4.95
C LEU A 170 16.28 14.57 -5.87
N THR A 171 15.95 14.37 -7.14
CA THR A 171 15.76 15.46 -8.11
C THR A 171 14.34 16.04 -8.02
N SER A 172 14.06 17.10 -8.77
CA SER A 172 12.68 17.60 -8.94
C SER A 172 11.74 16.54 -9.52
N ASN A 173 12.20 15.70 -10.46
CA ASN A 173 11.39 14.61 -11.01
C ASN A 173 11.12 13.53 -9.95
N GLY A 174 12.11 13.23 -9.09
CA GLY A 174 11.92 12.36 -7.93
C GLY A 174 10.83 12.85 -6.99
N TRP A 175 10.84 14.14 -6.65
CA TRP A 175 9.79 14.76 -5.82
C TRP A 175 8.41 14.77 -6.50
N ASN A 176 8.34 15.01 -7.82
CA ASN A 176 7.08 14.91 -8.56
C ASN A 176 6.51 13.50 -8.51
N ARG A 177 7.37 12.48 -8.72
CA ARG A 177 6.99 11.07 -8.61
C ARG A 177 6.50 10.73 -7.21
N ILE A 178 7.17 11.21 -6.16
CA ILE A 178 6.71 11.04 -4.77
C ILE A 178 5.31 11.63 -4.60
N ALA A 179 5.07 12.86 -5.08
CA ALA A 179 3.76 13.49 -4.96
C ALA A 179 2.65 12.75 -5.74
N GLU A 180 2.97 12.12 -6.87
CA GLU A 180 2.04 11.22 -7.59
C GLU A 180 1.79 9.94 -6.79
N LEU A 181 2.86 9.34 -6.24
CA LEU A 181 2.79 8.12 -5.47
C LEU A 181 2.06 8.31 -4.16
N GLU A 182 2.17 9.44 -3.48
CA GLU A 182 1.41 9.76 -2.27
C GLU A 182 -0.06 10.02 -2.60
N ARG A 183 -0.33 10.69 -3.72
CA ARG A 183 -1.69 10.78 -4.27
C ARG A 183 -2.25 9.39 -4.58
N GLY A 184 -1.41 8.47 -5.06
CA GLY A 184 -1.72 7.06 -5.37
C GLY A 184 -1.74 6.08 -4.18
N HIS A 185 -0.94 6.30 -3.14
CA HIS A 185 -0.67 5.41 -1.98
C HIS A 185 -1.82 5.30 -1.00
N LEU A 186 -2.85 6.13 -1.19
CA LEU A 186 -4.22 5.85 -0.78
C LEU A 186 -4.78 4.57 -1.45
N GLY A 187 -3.98 3.55 -1.78
CA GLY A 187 -4.36 2.41 -2.62
C GLY A 187 -3.87 1.02 -2.18
N ARG A 188 -2.82 0.90 -1.35
CA ARG A 188 -2.31 -0.42 -0.90
C ARG A 188 -2.97 -0.94 0.38
N GLU A 189 -3.08 -0.11 1.42
CA GLU A 189 -3.85 -0.45 2.64
C GLU A 189 -5.27 0.10 2.61
N ASN A 190 -5.54 1.01 1.68
CA ASN A 190 -6.85 1.64 1.57
C ASN A 190 -7.85 0.69 0.91
N ARG A 191 -8.84 0.29 1.71
CA ARG A 191 -9.97 -0.53 1.27
C ARG A 191 -11.15 0.32 0.80
N GLN A 192 -11.09 1.65 0.92
CA GLN A 192 -12.21 2.51 0.59
C GLN A 192 -12.53 2.52 -0.91
N VAL A 193 -13.81 2.39 -1.22
CA VAL A 193 -14.39 2.48 -2.57
C VAL A 193 -15.46 3.56 -2.54
N PHE A 194 -15.29 4.59 -3.35
CA PHE A 194 -16.29 5.65 -3.46
C PHE A 194 -17.47 5.15 -4.29
N VAL A 195 -18.70 5.30 -3.80
CA VAL A 195 -19.92 4.95 -4.53
C VAL A 195 -20.66 6.23 -4.88
N ALA A 196 -20.61 6.57 -6.16
CA ALA A 196 -21.33 7.69 -6.76
C ALA A 196 -22.70 7.17 -7.24
N MET A 197 -23.79 7.57 -6.58
CA MET A 197 -25.15 7.14 -6.93
C MET A 197 -26.19 8.20 -6.57
N SER A 198 -27.42 8.04 -7.06
CA SER A 198 -28.54 8.91 -6.66
C SER A 198 -28.93 8.70 -5.20
N PHE A 199 -29.15 9.79 -4.45
CA PHE A 199 -29.71 9.78 -3.08
C PHE A 199 -31.25 9.76 -3.05
N ALA A 200 -31.88 9.37 -4.16
CA ALA A 200 -33.33 9.23 -4.19
C ALA A 200 -33.75 8.07 -3.25
N PRO A 201 -34.84 8.19 -2.47
CA PRO A 201 -35.25 7.14 -1.52
C PRO A 201 -35.46 5.76 -2.14
N GLU A 202 -35.82 5.69 -3.43
CA GLU A 202 -35.96 4.43 -4.16
C GLU A 202 -34.64 3.64 -4.31
N MET A 203 -33.51 4.31 -4.12
CA MET A 203 -32.17 3.72 -4.23
C MET A 203 -31.61 3.25 -2.89
N ASP A 204 -32.26 3.54 -1.75
CA ASP A 204 -31.75 3.17 -0.43
C ASP A 204 -31.68 1.65 -0.23
N LYS A 205 -32.69 0.93 -0.73
CA LYS A 205 -32.67 -0.55 -0.69
C LYS A 205 -31.54 -1.11 -1.56
N VAL A 206 -31.30 -0.51 -2.72
CA VAL A 206 -30.23 -0.91 -3.65
C VAL A 206 -28.85 -0.68 -3.01
N TRP A 207 -28.71 0.39 -2.22
CA TRP A 207 -27.51 0.66 -1.46
C TRP A 207 -27.26 -0.40 -0.36
N GLU A 208 -28.23 -0.61 0.53
CA GLU A 208 -28.05 -1.50 1.71
C GLU A 208 -27.96 -2.98 1.32
N ASP A 209 -28.73 -3.42 0.32
CA ASP A 209 -28.78 -4.85 -0.07
C ASP A 209 -27.89 -5.18 -1.28
N GLY A 210 -27.47 -4.16 -2.05
CA GLY A 210 -26.72 -4.30 -3.29
C GLY A 210 -25.28 -3.80 -3.21
N PHE A 211 -25.08 -2.48 -3.31
CA PHE A 211 -23.75 -1.87 -3.41
C PHE A 211 -22.87 -2.15 -2.20
N ARG A 212 -23.36 -1.81 -1.00
CA ARG A 212 -22.60 -1.92 0.25
C ARG A 212 -22.15 -3.37 0.52
N PRO A 213 -23.02 -4.39 0.48
CA PRO A 213 -22.60 -5.76 0.69
C PRO A 213 -21.78 -6.32 -0.48
N GLY A 214 -22.06 -5.91 -1.73
CA GLY A 214 -21.29 -6.39 -2.90
C GLY A 214 -19.82 -5.97 -2.87
N ILE A 215 -19.55 -4.74 -2.44
CA ILE A 215 -18.19 -4.21 -2.23
C ILE A 215 -17.55 -4.88 -1.00
N LYS A 216 -18.30 -5.03 0.10
CA LYS A 216 -17.81 -5.68 1.33
C LYS A 216 -17.41 -7.14 1.11
N ASP A 217 -18.21 -7.88 0.35
CA ASP A 217 -17.95 -9.29 0.02
C ASP A 217 -16.69 -9.47 -0.86
N ALA A 218 -16.24 -8.41 -1.53
CA ALA A 218 -15.01 -8.38 -2.31
C ALA A 218 -13.79 -7.92 -1.48
N GLY A 219 -13.95 -7.68 -0.16
CA GLY A 219 -12.87 -7.29 0.74
C GLY A 219 -12.61 -5.79 0.85
N PHE A 220 -13.53 -4.96 0.38
CA PHE A 220 -13.43 -3.49 0.36
C PHE A 220 -14.47 -2.81 1.27
N GLU A 221 -14.34 -1.50 1.48
CA GLU A 221 -15.23 -0.70 2.30
C GLU A 221 -15.93 0.37 1.43
N ALA A 222 -17.25 0.26 1.30
CA ALA A 222 -18.04 1.21 0.50
C ALA A 222 -18.23 2.53 1.26
N PHE A 223 -17.95 3.64 0.58
CA PHE A 223 -18.19 4.99 1.07
C PHE A 223 -19.23 5.71 0.21
N ARG A 224 -20.29 6.23 0.84
CA ARG A 224 -21.34 7.06 0.23
C ARG A 224 -21.45 8.37 1.03
N VAL A 225 -21.41 9.51 0.34
CA VAL A 225 -21.18 10.82 0.99
C VAL A 225 -22.33 11.32 1.87
N ASP A 226 -23.55 10.89 1.60
CA ASP A 226 -24.76 11.28 2.36
C ASP A 226 -24.81 10.69 3.78
N MET A 227 -23.95 9.72 4.11
CA MET A 227 -23.92 9.03 5.40
C MET A 227 -23.13 9.75 6.51
N CYS A 228 -22.82 11.05 6.35
CA CYS A 228 -21.98 11.79 7.30
C CYS A 228 -22.55 13.18 7.63
N GLU A 229 -22.86 13.41 8.91
CA GLU A 229 -23.21 14.74 9.44
C GLU A 229 -21.98 15.66 9.48
N ARG A 230 -22.00 16.79 8.77
CA ARG A 230 -20.81 17.66 8.63
C ARG A 230 -21.15 19.14 8.43
N ASN A 231 -20.22 20.02 8.88
CA ASN A 231 -20.29 21.48 8.74
C ASN A 231 -19.62 22.02 7.45
N GLU A 232 -18.90 21.17 6.72
CA GLU A 232 -18.11 21.53 5.53
C GLU A 232 -18.96 21.51 4.25
N LYS A 233 -18.46 22.13 3.17
CA LYS A 233 -19.12 22.04 1.85
C LYS A 233 -19.06 20.60 1.34
N ILE A 234 -20.22 20.04 1.00
CA ILE A 234 -20.33 18.66 0.51
C ILE A 234 -19.40 18.37 -0.68
N CYS A 235 -19.16 19.33 -1.57
CA CYS A 235 -18.28 19.17 -2.71
C CYS A 235 -16.81 18.94 -2.31
N ASP A 236 -16.32 19.60 -1.27
CA ASP A 236 -14.92 19.45 -0.82
C ASP A 236 -14.72 18.06 -0.21
N VAL A 237 -15.73 17.56 0.50
CA VAL A 237 -15.79 16.19 1.01
C VAL A 237 -15.79 15.19 -0.13
N ILE A 238 -16.67 15.34 -1.14
CA ILE A 238 -16.70 14.45 -2.32
C ILE A 238 -15.33 14.38 -2.97
N ILE A 239 -14.70 15.53 -3.23
CA ILE A 239 -13.36 15.60 -3.84
C ILE A 239 -12.30 14.90 -2.97
N SER A 240 -12.32 15.14 -1.65
CA SER A 240 -11.41 14.49 -0.71
C SER A 240 -11.60 12.97 -0.71
N GLU A 241 -12.83 12.49 -0.64
CA GLU A 241 -13.14 11.07 -0.51
C GLU A 241 -12.91 10.31 -1.81
N ILE A 242 -13.14 10.92 -2.98
CA ILE A 242 -12.72 10.38 -4.28
C ILE A 242 -11.20 10.23 -4.32
N ARG A 243 -10.45 11.27 -3.93
CA ARG A 243 -8.98 11.20 -3.86
C ARG A 243 -8.50 10.13 -2.89
N ARG A 244 -9.24 9.91 -1.81
CA ARG A 244 -8.96 8.86 -0.81
C ARG A 244 -9.37 7.47 -1.22
N SER A 245 -10.13 7.24 -2.29
CA SER A 245 -10.67 5.91 -2.63
C SER A 245 -9.82 5.15 -3.66
N LYS A 246 -9.69 3.83 -3.51
CA LYS A 246 -8.88 2.97 -4.40
C LYS A 246 -9.45 2.93 -5.82
N PHE A 247 -10.77 2.84 -5.93
CA PHE A 247 -11.53 2.93 -7.18
C PHE A 247 -12.93 3.49 -6.89
N LEU A 248 -13.71 3.73 -7.94
CA LEU A 248 -15.07 4.26 -7.85
C LEU A 248 -16.08 3.32 -8.49
N VAL A 249 -17.25 3.17 -7.86
CA VAL A 249 -18.43 2.56 -8.47
C VAL A 249 -19.42 3.69 -8.79
N ALA A 250 -19.74 3.86 -10.06
CA ALA A 250 -20.63 4.91 -10.55
C ALA A 250 -21.95 4.31 -11.04
N ASP A 251 -23.05 4.64 -10.34
CA ASP A 251 -24.40 4.23 -10.74
C ASP A 251 -25.14 5.36 -11.46
N PHE A 252 -25.46 5.12 -12.72
CA PHE A 252 -26.09 6.10 -13.60
C PHE A 252 -27.63 6.04 -13.61
N THR A 253 -28.24 5.24 -12.73
CA THR A 253 -29.70 5.20 -12.56
C THR A 253 -30.20 6.60 -12.16
N LEU A 254 -31.29 7.07 -12.78
CA LEU A 254 -31.82 8.44 -12.62
C LEU A 254 -30.90 9.56 -13.16
N HIS A 255 -29.82 9.22 -13.86
CA HIS A 255 -28.94 10.13 -14.62
C HIS A 255 -28.50 11.40 -13.89
N ARG A 256 -28.08 11.27 -12.62
CA ARG A 256 -27.62 12.41 -11.81
C ARG A 256 -26.31 12.98 -12.35
N GLN A 257 -26.29 14.29 -12.64
CA GLN A 257 -25.11 14.99 -13.18
C GLN A 257 -23.86 14.87 -12.29
N GLY A 258 -24.05 14.87 -10.97
CA GLY A 258 -22.94 14.69 -10.01
C GLY A 258 -22.16 13.41 -10.25
N VAL A 259 -22.84 12.29 -10.55
CA VAL A 259 -22.19 10.98 -10.79
C VAL A 259 -21.26 11.04 -12.01
N TYR A 260 -21.62 11.77 -13.06
CA TYR A 260 -20.75 11.95 -14.24
C TYR A 260 -19.49 12.73 -13.88
N PHE A 261 -19.62 13.79 -13.09
CA PHE A 261 -18.48 14.58 -12.62
C PHE A 261 -17.54 13.73 -11.75
N GLU A 262 -18.09 12.97 -10.81
CA GLU A 262 -17.34 12.11 -9.88
C GLU A 262 -16.62 10.98 -10.63
N ALA A 263 -17.29 10.33 -11.59
CA ALA A 263 -16.68 9.32 -12.45
C ALA A 263 -15.56 9.91 -13.32
N GLY A 264 -15.79 11.07 -13.93
CA GLY A 264 -14.78 11.78 -14.72
C GLY A 264 -13.58 12.20 -13.89
N MET A 265 -13.79 12.62 -12.65
CA MET A 265 -12.72 12.96 -11.72
C MET A 265 -11.86 11.73 -11.39
N MET A 266 -12.48 10.58 -11.10
CA MET A 266 -11.74 9.35 -10.81
C MET A 266 -10.93 8.88 -12.03
N LEU A 267 -11.50 8.95 -13.23
CA LEU A 267 -10.77 8.70 -14.48
C LEU A 267 -9.59 9.67 -14.66
N GLY A 268 -9.78 10.95 -14.36
CA GLY A 268 -8.72 11.96 -14.41
C GLY A 268 -7.58 11.71 -13.41
N LEU A 269 -7.83 10.94 -12.35
CA LEU A 269 -6.81 10.46 -11.41
C LEU A 269 -6.13 9.16 -11.88
N GLY A 270 -6.50 8.62 -13.06
CA GLY A 270 -5.95 7.38 -13.60
C GLY A 270 -6.39 6.12 -12.84
N ARG A 271 -7.50 6.17 -12.10
CA ARG A 271 -8.01 5.07 -11.29
C ARG A 271 -9.24 4.40 -11.91
N PRO A 272 -9.47 3.10 -11.65
CA PRO A 272 -10.58 2.37 -12.23
C PRO A 272 -11.95 2.93 -11.82
N VAL A 273 -12.90 2.89 -12.76
CA VAL A 273 -14.31 3.17 -12.52
C VAL A 273 -15.14 1.96 -12.98
N ILE A 274 -15.98 1.44 -12.08
CA ILE A 274 -16.97 0.41 -12.41
C ILE A 274 -18.30 1.10 -12.65
N TYR A 275 -18.85 0.92 -13.84
CA TYR A 275 -20.11 1.53 -14.27
C TYR A 275 -21.27 0.59 -13.94
N THR A 276 -22.33 1.10 -13.33
CA THR A 276 -23.57 0.36 -13.06
C THR A 276 -24.78 1.19 -13.47
N CYS A 277 -25.88 0.52 -13.84
CA CYS A 277 -27.14 1.20 -14.14
C CYS A 277 -28.28 0.19 -14.06
N ARG A 278 -29.43 0.63 -13.53
CA ARG A 278 -30.66 -0.16 -13.56
C ARG A 278 -31.08 -0.40 -15.00
N LYS A 279 -31.50 -1.62 -15.31
CA LYS A 279 -31.70 -2.07 -16.70
C LYS A 279 -32.75 -1.26 -17.47
N ASP A 280 -33.79 -0.78 -16.80
CA ASP A 280 -34.84 0.08 -17.36
C ASP A 280 -34.39 1.52 -17.67
N GLU A 281 -33.25 1.95 -17.10
CA GLU A 281 -32.64 3.27 -17.31
C GLU A 281 -31.42 3.19 -18.24
N LEU A 282 -30.90 1.99 -18.52
CA LEU A 282 -29.68 1.81 -19.31
C LEU A 282 -29.79 2.35 -20.74
N ASP A 283 -30.94 2.21 -21.38
CA ASP A 283 -31.19 2.75 -22.74
C ASP A 283 -31.23 4.27 -22.79
N LYS A 284 -31.46 4.91 -21.64
CA LYS A 284 -31.50 6.36 -21.46
C LYS A 284 -30.12 6.93 -21.05
N ALA A 285 -29.12 6.06 -20.85
CA ALA A 285 -27.77 6.48 -20.48
C ALA A 285 -27.21 7.48 -21.49
N HIS A 286 -26.54 8.51 -20.97
CA HIS A 286 -25.97 9.57 -21.79
C HIS A 286 -24.93 9.01 -22.76
N PHE A 287 -24.79 9.65 -23.92
CA PHE A 287 -23.87 9.22 -24.98
C PHE A 287 -22.45 8.96 -24.48
N ASP A 288 -21.95 9.83 -23.59
CA ASP A 288 -20.59 9.75 -23.05
C ASP A 288 -20.32 8.51 -22.20
N THR A 289 -21.36 7.95 -21.55
CA THR A 289 -21.20 6.75 -20.73
C THR A 289 -21.59 5.48 -21.49
N ARG A 290 -22.46 5.58 -22.51
CA ARG A 290 -23.01 4.43 -23.25
C ARG A 290 -21.98 3.47 -23.84
N GLN A 291 -20.75 3.94 -24.07
CA GLN A 291 -19.65 3.14 -24.60
C GLN A 291 -18.97 2.26 -23.52
N TYR A 292 -19.14 2.57 -22.24
CA TYR A 292 -18.56 1.80 -21.14
C TYR A 292 -19.42 0.58 -20.78
N ASN A 293 -18.76 -0.50 -20.36
CA ASN A 293 -19.41 -1.74 -19.94
C ASN A 293 -20.07 -1.59 -18.57
N HIS A 294 -21.35 -1.21 -18.60
CA HIS A 294 -22.20 -1.13 -17.43
C HIS A 294 -22.59 -2.51 -16.92
N ILE A 295 -22.52 -2.69 -15.60
CA ILE A 295 -23.26 -3.75 -14.93
C ILE A 295 -24.74 -3.35 -14.98
N SER A 296 -25.50 -3.98 -15.87
CA SER A 296 -26.96 -3.87 -15.89
C SER A 296 -27.56 -4.74 -14.79
N TRP A 297 -28.42 -4.16 -13.95
CA TRP A 297 -29.06 -4.85 -12.82
C TRP A 297 -30.56 -4.55 -12.77
N GLU A 298 -31.35 -5.50 -12.28
CA GLU A 298 -32.79 -5.35 -12.02
C GLU A 298 -33.11 -5.43 -10.52
N THR A 299 -32.37 -6.22 -9.75
CA THR A 299 -32.56 -6.37 -8.30
C THR A 299 -31.26 -6.10 -7.52
N PRO A 300 -31.35 -5.69 -6.23
CA PRO A 300 -30.17 -5.51 -5.38
C PRO A 300 -29.29 -6.75 -5.25
N GLU A 301 -29.89 -7.95 -5.20
CA GLU A 301 -29.17 -9.22 -5.07
C GLU A 301 -28.36 -9.54 -6.34
N GLU A 302 -28.93 -9.25 -7.51
CA GLU A 302 -28.23 -9.39 -8.79
C GLU A 302 -27.06 -8.40 -8.88
N LEU A 303 -27.29 -7.13 -8.49
CA LEU A 303 -26.27 -6.11 -8.42
C LEU A 303 -25.12 -6.55 -7.52
N ARG A 304 -25.41 -7.00 -6.29
CA ARG A 304 -24.42 -7.50 -5.33
C ARG A 304 -23.51 -8.55 -5.96
N LEU A 305 -24.09 -9.59 -6.56
CA LEU A 305 -23.33 -10.70 -7.15
C LEU A 305 -22.48 -10.26 -8.35
N LYS A 306 -23.06 -9.47 -9.26
CA LYS A 306 -22.35 -8.98 -10.45
C LYS A 306 -21.25 -8.00 -10.10
N LEU A 307 -21.50 -7.09 -9.15
CA LEU A 307 -20.54 -6.11 -8.67
C LEU A 307 -19.34 -6.78 -8.02
N LYS A 308 -19.59 -7.73 -7.11
CA LYS A 308 -18.52 -8.54 -6.49
C LYS A 308 -17.63 -9.19 -7.55
N ARG A 309 -18.23 -9.94 -8.49
CA ARG A 309 -17.49 -10.63 -9.56
C ARG A 309 -16.69 -9.66 -10.42
N ARG A 310 -17.24 -8.48 -10.74
CA ARG A 310 -16.51 -7.47 -11.51
C ARG A 310 -15.30 -6.97 -10.73
N ILE A 311 -15.47 -6.63 -9.46
CA ILE A 311 -14.38 -6.16 -8.59
C ILE A 311 -13.26 -7.20 -8.53
N GLU A 312 -13.60 -8.46 -8.22
CA GLU A 312 -12.62 -9.57 -8.13
C GLU A 312 -11.89 -9.82 -9.45
N ALA A 313 -12.53 -9.58 -10.60
CA ALA A 313 -11.95 -9.80 -11.92
C ALA A 313 -11.10 -8.63 -12.43
N THR A 314 -11.41 -7.38 -12.05
CA THR A 314 -10.81 -6.18 -12.67
C THR A 314 -9.96 -5.35 -11.72
N ILE A 315 -10.12 -5.51 -10.40
CA ILE A 315 -9.37 -4.74 -9.41
C ILE A 315 -8.29 -5.64 -8.84
N ILE A 316 -7.04 -5.33 -9.19
CA ILE A 316 -5.87 -6.01 -8.64
C ILE A 316 -5.75 -5.61 -7.16
N ILE A 317 -5.85 -6.59 -6.27
CA ILE A 317 -5.74 -6.40 -4.81
C ILE A 317 -4.32 -6.01 -4.46
#